data_AF-A0A946KQP2-F1
#
_entry.id   AF-A0A946KQP2-F1
#
_cell.length_a   1.000
_cell.length_b   1.000
_cell.length_c   1.000
_cell.angle_alpha   90.00
_cell.angle_beta   90.00
_cell.angle_gamma   90.00
#
_symmetry.space_group_name_H-M   'P 1'
#
loop_
_entity.id
_entity.type
_entity.pdbx_description
1 polymer ?
#
loop_
_entity_poly.entity_id
_entity_poly.type
_entity_poly.pdbx_seq_one_letter_code
_entity_poly.pdbx_strand_id
1 'polypeptide(L)' 'RRSNKDASIHLLAQKLEFIHPVKKEPITITAPAPKDSVWEACS' A
#
# COMPACT_ATOMS: atom_id res chain seq x y z
N ARG A 1 -23.77 -9.26 4.81
CA ARG A 1 -22.57 -9.87 5.45
C ARG A 1 -21.36 -9.41 4.64
N ARG A 2 -20.38 -8.70 5.24
CA ARG A 2 -19.15 -8.33 4.53
C ARG A 2 -18.25 -9.56 4.34
N SER A 3 -17.47 -9.56 3.28
CA SER A 3 -16.55 -10.66 2.94
C SER A 3 -15.34 -10.71 3.88
N ASN A 4 -14.91 -9.57 4.45
CA ASN A 4 -13.83 -9.50 5.42
C ASN A 4 -14.33 -9.60 6.86
N LYS A 5 -13.57 -10.34 7.69
CA LYS A 5 -13.95 -10.73 9.06
C LYS A 5 -14.02 -9.55 10.04
N ASP A 6 -13.23 -8.51 9.78
CA ASP A 6 -13.04 -7.32 10.60
C ASP A 6 -13.88 -6.11 10.13
N ALA A 7 -14.59 -6.24 9.01
CA ALA A 7 -15.41 -5.19 8.39
C ALA A 7 -14.65 -3.90 8.03
N SER A 8 -13.32 -3.93 8.02
CA SER A 8 -12.45 -2.81 7.68
C SER A 8 -12.42 -2.55 6.16
N ILE A 9 -11.57 -1.62 5.72
CA ILE A 9 -11.31 -1.36 4.30
C ILE A 9 -9.96 -1.97 3.91
N HIS A 10 -9.90 -2.63 2.75
CA HIS A 10 -8.64 -3.04 2.15
C HIS A 10 -8.03 -1.82 1.45
N LEU A 11 -7.32 -0.98 2.22
CA LEU A 11 -6.65 0.23 1.74
C LEU A 11 -5.14 0.11 1.97
N LEU A 12 -4.36 0.21 0.89
CA LEU A 12 -2.89 0.19 0.93
C LEU A 12 -2.34 1.45 0.28
N ALA A 13 -1.50 2.18 1.00
CA ALA A 13 -0.65 3.22 0.41
C ALA A 13 0.54 2.54 -0.30
N GLN A 14 0.35 2.12 -1.56
CA GLN A 14 1.34 1.34 -2.31
C GLN A 14 2.62 2.13 -2.59
N LYS A 15 2.50 3.44 -2.81
CA LYS A 15 3.61 4.31 -3.24
C LYS A 15 3.67 5.56 -2.38
N LEU A 16 4.87 5.91 -1.93
CA LEU A 16 5.19 7.15 -1.21
C LEU A 16 6.35 7.86 -1.90
N GLU A 17 6.19 9.17 -2.14
CA GLU A 17 7.23 10.00 -2.72
C GLU A 17 7.45 11.25 -1.86
N PHE A 18 8.72 11.53 -1.56
CA PHE A 18 9.09 12.71 -0.78
C PHE A 18 10.54 13.11 -1.06
N ILE A 19 10.90 14.33 -0.68
CA ILE A 19 12.26 14.83 -0.77
C ILE A 19 13.01 14.46 0.52
N HIS A 20 14.15 13.79 0.40
CA HIS A 20 14.98 13.46 1.55
C HIS A 20 15.35 14.73 2.32
N PRO A 21 15.09 14.82 3.64
CA PRO A 21 15.14 16.09 4.36
C PRO A 21 16.53 16.72 4.41
N VAL A 22 17.58 15.89 4.34
CA VAL A 22 18.99 16.32 4.39
C VAL A 22 19.62 16.36 3.00
N LYS A 23 19.41 15.30 2.20
CA LYS A 23 20.07 15.14 0.88
C LYS A 23 19.38 15.95 -0.22
N LYS A 24 18.13 16.37 0.01
CA LYS A 24 17.25 17.05 -0.96
C LYS A 24 17.03 16.29 -2.26
N GLU A 25 17.25 14.98 -2.23
CA GLU A 25 17.02 14.07 -3.35
C GLU A 25 15.60 13.49 -3.28
N PRO A 26 14.93 13.27 -4.43
CA PRO A 26 13.65 12.58 -4.45
C PRO A 26 13.83 11.11 -4.05
N ILE A 27 13.02 10.65 -3.10
CA ILE A 27 12.92 9.26 -2.69
C ILE A 27 11.53 8.76 -3.03
N THR A 28 11.49 7.63 -3.72
CA THR A 28 10.27 6.86 -4.00
C THR A 28 10.35 5.53 -3.28
N ILE A 29 9.35 5.23 -2.46
CA ILE A 29 9.20 3.96 -1.74
C ILE A 29 7.95 3.27 -2.26
N THR A 30 8.09 2.02 -2.68
CA THR A 30 6.97 1.18 -3.14
C THR A 30 6.86 -0.04 -2.24
N ALA A 31 5.68 -0.25 -1.64
CA ALA A 31 5.39 -1.43 -0.83
C ALA A 31 4.74 -2.53 -1.69
N PRO A 32 5.07 -3.81 -1.44
CA PRO A 32 4.37 -4.93 -2.08
C PRO A 32 2.94 -5.03 -1.56
N ALA A 33 2.04 -5.56 -2.40
CA ALA A 33 0.68 -5.83 -1.98
C ALA A 33 0.64 -6.95 -0.92
N PRO A 34 -0.22 -6.85 0.11
CA PRO A 34 -0.46 -7.94 1.06
C PRO A 34 -0.96 -9.20 0.36
N LYS A 35 -0.62 -10.37 0.92
CA LYS A 35 -1.22 -11.65 0.50
C LYS A 35 -2.65 -11.75 1.02
N ASP A 36 -3.58 -11.37 0.17
CA ASP A 36 -5.02 -11.39 0.45
C ASP A 36 -5.76 -11.56 -0.87
N SER A 37 -6.89 -12.27 -0.81
CA SER A 37 -7.79 -12.57 -1.91
C SER A 37 -8.15 -11.35 -2.78
N VAL A 38 -8.31 -10.17 -2.16
CA VAL A 38 -8.64 -8.94 -2.89
C VAL A 38 -7.46 -8.48 -3.75
N TRP A 39 -6.26 -8.47 -3.19
CA TRP A 39 -5.06 -8.01 -3.90
C TRP A 39 -4.57 -9.01 -4.92
N GLU A 40 -4.64 -10.31 -4.61
CA GLU A 40 -4.32 -11.41 -5.53
C GLU A 40 -5.26 -11.44 -6.75
N ALA A 41 -6.51 -11.02 -6.60
CA ALA A 41 -7.45 -10.90 -7.71
C ALA A 41 -7.19 -9.70 -8.63
N CYS A 42 -6.41 -8.70 -8.17
CA CYS A 42 -6.09 -7.49 -8.93
C CYS A 42 -4.68 -7.48 -9.54
N SER A 43 -3.83 -8.42 -9.13
CA SER A 43 -2.49 -8.65 -9.68
C SER A 43 -2.54 -9.56 -10.91
#